data_AF-A0ABD3FPF5-F1
#
_entry.id   AF-A0ABD3FPF5-F1
#
_cell.length_a   1.000
_cell.length_b   1.000
_cell.length_c   1.000
_cell.angle_alpha   90.00
_cell.angle_beta   90.00
_cell.angle_gamma   90.00
#
_symmetry.space_group_name_H-M   'P 1'
#
loop_
_entity.id
_entity.type
_entity.pdbx_description
1 polymer ?
#
loop_
_entity_poly.entity_id
_entity_poly.type
_entity_poly.pdbx_seq_one_letter_code
_entity_poly.pdbx_strand_id
1 'polypeptide(L)'
;MYNANVPCAILRSFVKNTCARDVEDLCKQKNIQLGIELDALNKAVQAAHERSTATSLATDRSTTSVKPGGTGSRPPSGAASSRPITPSMHTGSNGSAGDDIVEIIAQKAATENQLEVVAAASKLAKQLIAGTAIIDLTDGHGTRLKLDEIGDTRANTILKSRAQYTAVAVSK
;
A
#
# COMPACT_ATOMS: atom_id res chain seq x y z
N MET A 1 15.80 14.36 24.38
CA MET A 1 16.15 15.79 24.24
C MET A 1 17.49 15.88 23.54
N TYR A 2 17.60 16.64 22.45
CA TYR A 2 18.87 16.84 21.74
C TYR A 2 19.68 17.95 22.41
N ASN A 3 20.98 17.74 22.57
CA ASN A 3 21.88 18.78 23.02
C ASN A 3 22.12 19.76 21.84
N ALA A 4 21.41 20.89 21.81
CA ALA A 4 21.58 21.92 20.79
C ALA A 4 22.90 22.71 20.97
N ASN A 5 23.69 22.41 21.99
CA ASN A 5 25.00 23.01 22.27
C ASN A 5 26.12 22.42 21.36
N VAL A 6 25.78 21.95 20.16
CA VAL A 6 26.70 21.34 19.18
C VAL A 6 26.84 22.23 17.94
N PRO A 7 27.97 22.16 17.22
CA PRO A 7 28.10 22.78 15.90
C PRO A 7 27.03 22.27 14.92
N CYS A 8 26.55 23.13 14.02
CA CYS A 8 25.57 22.76 13.00
C CYS A 8 26.06 21.62 12.10
N ALA A 9 27.35 21.51 11.83
CA ALA A 9 27.94 20.38 11.10
C ALA A 9 27.67 19.03 11.77
N ILE A 10 27.76 18.96 13.11
CA ILE A 10 27.49 17.73 13.88
C ILE A 10 25.99 17.41 13.84
N LEU A 11 25.15 18.42 14.09
CA LEU A 11 23.70 18.27 13.99
C LEU A 11 23.29 17.76 12.60
N ARG A 12 23.82 18.37 11.54
CA ARG A 12 23.56 17.99 10.15
C ARG A 12 23.94 16.55 9.88
N SER A 13 25.14 16.13 10.28
CA SER A 13 25.60 14.75 10.12
C SER A 13 24.68 13.77 10.83
N PHE A 14 24.28 14.09 12.07
CA PHE A 14 23.34 13.29 12.84
C PHE A 14 21.98 13.17 12.15
N VAL A 15 21.34 14.30 11.81
CA VAL A 15 20.01 14.31 11.17
C VAL A 15 20.07 13.59 9.83
N LYS A 16 21.13 13.80 9.04
CA LYS A 16 21.35 13.09 7.76
C LYS A 16 21.38 11.58 7.95
N ASN A 17 22.19 11.09 8.88
CA ASN A 17 22.36 9.66 9.08
C ASN A 17 21.08 9.01 9.65
N THR A 18 20.42 9.68 10.58
CA THR A 18 19.14 9.20 11.14
C THR A 18 18.05 9.18 10.07
N CYS A 19 17.86 10.28 9.34
CA CYS A 19 16.85 10.36 8.28
C CYS A 19 17.08 9.32 7.18
N ALA A 20 18.33 9.15 6.71
CA ALA A 20 18.63 8.17 5.69
C ALA A 20 18.30 6.74 6.16
N ARG A 21 18.64 6.41 7.42
CA ARG A 21 18.33 5.11 8.01
C ARG A 21 16.83 4.89 8.16
N ASP A 22 16.11 5.85 8.74
CA ASP A 22 14.68 5.75 8.98
C ASP A 22 13.90 5.60 7.66
N VAL A 23 14.29 6.36 6.63
CA VAL A 23 13.70 6.23 5.28
C VAL A 23 14.02 4.87 4.68
N GLU A 24 15.26 4.38 4.81
CA GLU A 24 15.65 3.07 4.27
C GLU A 24 14.85 1.93 4.93
N ASP A 25 14.72 1.95 6.26
CA ASP A 25 13.98 0.94 7.01
C ASP A 25 12.48 0.98 6.69
N LEU A 26 11.90 2.17 6.60
CA LEU A 26 10.52 2.34 6.16
C LEU A 26 10.31 1.83 4.73
N CYS A 27 11.24 2.14 3.82
CA CYS A 27 11.16 1.67 2.44
C CYS A 27 11.24 0.15 2.35
N LYS A 28 12.12 -0.50 3.12
CA LYS A 28 12.20 -1.97 3.19
C LYS A 28 10.89 -2.57 3.65
N GLN A 29 10.32 -2.05 4.74
CA GLN A 29 9.04 -2.52 5.26
C GLN A 29 7.91 -2.33 4.23
N LYS A 30 7.83 -1.15 3.61
CA LYS A 30 6.79 -0.85 2.61
C LYS A 30 6.93 -1.66 1.35
N ASN A 31 8.15 -1.92 0.88
CA ASN A 31 8.39 -2.73 -0.30
C ASN A 31 7.89 -4.17 -0.10
N ILE A 32 8.16 -4.76 1.07
CA ILE A 32 7.64 -6.10 1.43
C ILE A 32 6.11 -6.08 1.46
N GLN A 33 5.50 -5.10 2.15
CA GLN A 33 4.05 -4.98 2.26
C GLN A 33 3.38 -4.87 0.89
N LEU A 34 3.85 -3.92 0.06
CA LEU A 34 3.28 -3.67 -1.26
C LEU A 34 3.53 -4.83 -2.22
N GLY A 35 4.65 -5.53 -2.12
CA GLY A 35 4.91 -6.74 -2.91
C GLY A 35 3.90 -7.84 -2.63
N ILE A 36 3.60 -8.10 -1.36
CA ILE A 36 2.56 -9.07 -0.96
C ILE A 36 1.19 -8.65 -1.48
N GLU A 37 0.83 -7.38 -1.36
CA GLU A 37 -0.44 -6.85 -1.86
C GLU A 37 -0.55 -6.96 -3.39
N LEU A 38 0.52 -6.63 -4.12
CA LEU A 38 0.59 -6.77 -5.57
C LEU A 38 0.41 -8.23 -6.01
N ASP A 39 1.07 -9.17 -5.33
CA ASP A 39 0.92 -10.60 -5.60
C ASP A 39 -0.52 -11.08 -5.34
N ALA A 40 -1.16 -10.59 -4.29
CA ALA A 40 -2.56 -10.89 -4.00
C ALA A 40 -3.50 -10.33 -5.09
N LEU A 41 -3.26 -9.10 -5.53
CA LEU A 41 -4.03 -8.47 -6.62
C LEU A 41 -3.83 -9.20 -7.95
N ASN A 42 -2.61 -9.62 -8.28
CA ASN A 42 -2.33 -10.41 -9.48
C ASN A 42 -3.11 -11.74 -9.47
N LYS A 43 -3.17 -12.44 -8.32
CA LYS A 43 -4.00 -13.64 -8.16
C LYS A 43 -5.49 -13.34 -8.28
N ALA A 44 -5.95 -12.21 -7.74
CA ALA A 44 -7.35 -11.78 -7.84
C ALA A 44 -7.75 -11.49 -9.29
N VAL A 45 -6.89 -10.82 -10.07
CA VAL A 45 -7.10 -10.60 -11.51
C VAL A 45 -7.22 -11.93 -12.26
N GLN A 46 -6.30 -12.87 -12.02
CA GLN A 46 -6.33 -14.20 -12.64
C GLN A 46 -7.63 -14.94 -12.31
N ALA A 47 -8.00 -15.00 -11.02
CA ALA A 47 -9.23 -15.66 -10.57
C ALA A 47 -10.51 -15.00 -11.12
N ALA A 48 -10.51 -13.67 -11.30
CA ALA A 48 -11.64 -12.97 -11.90
C ALA A 48 -11.75 -13.22 -13.41
N HIS A 49 -10.61 -13.35 -14.10
CA HIS A 49 -10.58 -13.74 -15.51
C HIS A 49 -11.09 -15.18 -15.72
N GLU A 50 -10.65 -16.12 -14.90
CA GLU A 50 -11.12 -17.51 -14.92
C GLU A 50 -12.62 -17.65 -14.63
N ARG A 51 -13.15 -16.85 -13.69
CA ARG A 51 -14.60 -16.81 -13.44
C ARG A 51 -15.37 -16.31 -14.66
N SER A 52 -14.89 -15.25 -15.31
CA SER A 52 -15.54 -14.66 -16.49
C SER A 52 -15.58 -15.62 -17.69
N THR A 53 -14.50 -16.38 -17.91
CA THR A 53 -14.47 -17.41 -18.97
C THR A 53 -15.36 -18.60 -18.62
N ALA A 54 -15.41 -19.03 -17.36
CA ALA A 54 -16.29 -20.12 -16.92
C ALA A 54 -17.78 -19.77 -17.02
N THR A 55 -18.18 -18.53 -16.70
CA THR A 55 -19.56 -18.05 -16.89
C THR A 55 -19.95 -18.04 -18.37
N SER A 56 -19.03 -17.64 -19.25
CA SER A 56 -19.28 -17.59 -20.70
C SER A 56 -19.51 -19.00 -21.30
N LEU A 57 -18.73 -20.01 -20.89
CA LEU A 57 -18.92 -21.40 -21.33
C LEU A 57 -20.22 -22.05 -20.80
N ALA A 58 -20.74 -21.60 -19.66
CA ALA A 58 -21.99 -22.11 -19.10
C ALA A 58 -23.23 -21.56 -19.84
N THR A 59 -23.16 -20.33 -20.36
CA THR A 59 -24.27 -19.69 -21.10
C THR A 59 -24.47 -20.32 -22.49
N ASP A 60 -23.41 -20.76 -23.17
CA ASP A 60 -23.52 -21.42 -24.49
C ASP A 60 -24.05 -22.87 -24.42
N ARG A 61 -24.09 -23.50 -23.24
CA ARG A 61 -24.62 -24.86 -23.06
C ARG A 61 -26.10 -24.93 -22.68
N SER A 62 -26.80 -23.80 -22.60
CA SER A 62 -28.24 -23.77 -22.30
C SER A 62 -29.07 -23.48 -23.55
N THR A 63 -28.94 -24.33 -24.57
CA THR A 63 -30.02 -24.54 -25.54
C THR A 63 -30.19 -26.03 -25.76
N THR A 64 -31.46 -26.46 -25.68
CA THR A 64 -31.97 -27.83 -25.88
C THR A 64 -31.95 -28.76 -24.66
N SER A 65 -33.10 -28.88 -23.97
CA SER A 65 -33.75 -30.18 -23.85
C SER A 65 -35.21 -30.03 -23.39
N VAL A 66 -36.06 -30.73 -24.13
CA VAL A 66 -37.52 -30.70 -24.18
C VAL A 66 -38.13 -31.35 -22.93
N LYS A 67 -39.24 -30.78 -22.43
CA LYS A 67 -40.16 -31.43 -21.47
C LYS A 67 -41.11 -32.36 -22.24
N PRO A 68 -41.42 -33.58 -21.78
CA PRO A 68 -42.73 -33.77 -21.13
C PRO A 68 -42.64 -34.80 -19.96
N GLY A 69 -43.35 -34.60 -18.85
CA GLY A 69 -44.69 -35.15 -18.67
C GLY A 69 -44.65 -36.37 -17.73
N GLY A 70 -45.30 -36.27 -16.56
CA GLY A 70 -45.35 -37.36 -15.59
C GLY A 70 -46.07 -36.96 -14.31
N THR A 71 -47.39 -37.11 -14.31
CA THR A 71 -48.28 -37.02 -13.14
C THR A 71 -48.03 -38.17 -12.18
N GLY A 72 -47.92 -37.90 -10.87
CA GLY A 72 -47.83 -38.96 -9.86
C GLY A 72 -47.90 -38.42 -8.42
N SER A 73 -49.11 -38.38 -7.87
CA SER A 73 -49.42 -37.95 -6.51
C SER A 73 -49.29 -39.12 -5.52
N ARG A 74 -48.44 -39.03 -4.48
CA ARG A 74 -48.72 -39.53 -3.10
C ARG A 74 -47.64 -39.12 -2.05
N PRO A 75 -48.02 -38.66 -0.84
CA PRO A 75 -47.11 -38.39 0.30
C PRO A 75 -47.25 -39.48 1.41
N PRO A 76 -46.76 -39.29 2.66
CA PRO A 76 -45.36 -39.19 3.13
C PRO A 76 -45.06 -40.22 4.26
N SER A 77 -43.80 -40.46 4.64
CA SER A 77 -43.40 -40.81 6.03
C SER A 77 -41.88 -41.03 6.19
N GLY A 78 -41.32 -40.40 7.23
CA GLY A 78 -40.29 -41.01 8.07
C GLY A 78 -38.83 -40.78 7.69
N ALA A 79 -38.20 -39.78 8.32
CA ALA A 79 -36.99 -39.94 9.15
C ALA A 79 -36.29 -38.58 9.29
N ALA A 80 -36.31 -38.04 10.51
CA ALA A 80 -35.45 -36.94 10.92
C ALA A 80 -34.00 -37.40 10.84
N SER A 81 -33.24 -36.87 9.88
CA SER A 81 -31.79 -36.99 9.83
C SER A 81 -31.20 -35.58 9.82
N SER A 82 -30.66 -35.21 10.96
CA SER A 82 -29.99 -33.95 11.24
C SER A 82 -28.87 -33.70 10.23
N ARG A 83 -29.11 -32.85 9.24
CA ARG A 83 -28.06 -32.28 8.41
C ARG A 83 -27.63 -30.93 8.99
N PRO A 84 -26.33 -30.62 9.06
CA PRO A 84 -25.87 -29.32 9.52
C PRO A 84 -26.32 -28.26 8.53
N ILE A 85 -26.95 -27.20 9.04
CA ILE A 85 -27.25 -25.98 8.27
C ILE A 85 -25.91 -25.29 8.04
N THR A 86 -25.38 -25.35 6.82
CA THR A 86 -24.34 -24.42 6.39
C THR A 86 -24.97 -23.02 6.30
N PRO A 87 -24.35 -21.98 6.88
CA PRO A 87 -24.84 -20.63 6.69
C PRO A 87 -24.65 -20.27 5.21
N SER A 88 -25.76 -20.11 4.50
CA SER A 88 -25.79 -19.47 3.20
C SER A 88 -25.37 -18.01 3.44
N MET A 89 -24.10 -17.72 3.20
CA MET A 89 -23.62 -16.35 3.09
C MET A 89 -24.35 -15.78 1.88
N HIS A 90 -25.41 -15.00 2.14
CA HIS A 90 -26.02 -14.13 1.17
C HIS A 90 -24.89 -13.38 0.47
N THR A 91 -24.67 -13.75 -0.79
CA THR A 91 -23.76 -13.08 -1.69
C THR A 91 -24.41 -11.76 -2.07
N GLY A 92 -24.38 -10.82 -1.13
CA GLY A 92 -24.69 -9.43 -1.36
C GLY A 92 -23.47 -8.77 -1.99
N SER A 93 -23.25 -9.01 -3.28
CA SER A 93 -22.58 -8.04 -4.14
C SER A 93 -23.26 -8.10 -5.48
N ASN A 94 -24.20 -7.17 -5.69
CA ASN A 94 -24.79 -6.85 -6.99
C ASN A 94 -23.80 -6.05 -7.86
N GLY A 95 -22.49 -6.18 -7.64
CA GLY A 95 -21.48 -5.73 -8.58
C GLY A 95 -21.49 -6.67 -9.79
N SER A 96 -21.61 -6.11 -10.99
CA SER A 96 -21.33 -6.89 -12.19
C SER A 96 -19.91 -7.46 -12.06
N ALA A 97 -19.67 -8.71 -12.46
CA ALA A 97 -18.31 -9.28 -12.43
C ALA A 97 -17.28 -8.42 -13.20
N GLY A 98 -17.75 -7.57 -14.12
CA GLY A 98 -16.94 -6.55 -14.79
C GLY A 98 -16.52 -5.38 -13.89
N ASP A 99 -17.37 -4.94 -12.96
CA ASP A 99 -17.06 -3.84 -12.03
C ASP A 99 -15.98 -4.27 -11.02
N ASP A 100 -16.06 -5.50 -10.51
CA ASP A 100 -15.05 -6.07 -9.60
C ASP A 100 -13.66 -6.14 -10.26
N ILE A 101 -13.59 -6.49 -11.56
CA ILE A 101 -12.32 -6.58 -12.30
C ILE A 101 -11.71 -5.19 -12.48
N VAL A 102 -12.53 -4.19 -12.81
CA VAL A 102 -12.08 -2.80 -12.98
C VAL A 102 -11.52 -2.25 -11.66
N GLU A 103 -12.18 -2.53 -10.54
CA GLU A 103 -11.72 -2.12 -9.21
C GLU A 103 -10.37 -2.78 -8.85
N ILE A 104 -10.22 -4.09 -9.08
CA ILE A 104 -8.97 -4.81 -8.81
C ILE A 104 -7.81 -4.24 -9.65
N ILE A 105 -8.05 -3.90 -10.93
CA ILE A 105 -7.05 -3.30 -11.81
C ILE A 105 -6.66 -1.90 -11.32
N ALA A 106 -7.63 -1.09 -10.91
CA ALA A 106 -7.38 0.23 -10.37
C ALA A 106 -6.52 0.17 -9.09
N GLN A 107 -6.85 -0.75 -8.18
CA GLN A 107 -6.06 -0.97 -6.97
C GLN A 107 -4.65 -1.43 -7.29
N LYS A 108 -4.48 -2.36 -8.26
CA LYS A 108 -3.15 -2.80 -8.73
C LYS A 108 -2.31 -1.63 -9.22
N ALA A 109 -2.87 -0.77 -10.07
CA ALA A 109 -2.17 0.40 -10.58
C ALA A 109 -1.77 1.37 -9.45
N ALA A 110 -2.63 1.55 -8.46
CA ALA A 110 -2.33 2.37 -7.28
C ALA A 110 -1.17 1.78 -6.45
N THR A 111 -1.15 0.47 -6.22
CA THR A 111 -0.06 -0.22 -5.52
C THR A 111 1.27 -0.12 -6.29
N GLU A 112 1.25 -0.24 -7.60
CA GLU A 112 2.44 -0.07 -8.47
C GLU A 112 3.01 1.35 -8.37
N ASN A 113 2.15 2.37 -8.42
CA ASN A 113 2.55 3.76 -8.23
C ASN A 113 3.16 4.00 -6.84
N GLN A 114 2.59 3.41 -5.79
CA GLN A 114 3.18 3.49 -4.45
C GLN A 114 4.58 2.84 -4.38
N LEU A 115 4.79 1.74 -5.10
CA LEU A 115 6.10 1.08 -5.23
C LEU A 115 7.14 2.00 -5.89
N GLU A 116 6.74 2.77 -6.91
CA GLU A 116 7.60 3.77 -7.55
C GLU A 116 7.99 4.89 -6.57
N VAL A 117 7.03 5.39 -5.79
CA VAL A 117 7.30 6.38 -4.74
C VAL A 117 8.29 5.85 -3.70
N VAL A 118 8.11 4.60 -3.25
CA VAL A 118 9.04 3.94 -2.32
C VAL A 118 10.42 3.77 -2.94
N ALA A 119 10.51 3.43 -4.23
CA ALA A 119 11.79 3.31 -4.93
C ALA A 119 12.51 4.67 -5.02
N ALA A 120 11.77 5.75 -5.31
CA ALA A 120 12.30 7.11 -5.33
C ALA A 120 12.81 7.55 -3.94
N ALA A 121 12.05 7.27 -2.87
CA ALA A 121 12.46 7.55 -1.50
C ALA A 121 13.72 6.75 -1.10
N SER A 122 13.79 5.46 -1.45
CA SER A 122 14.98 4.62 -1.22
C SER A 122 16.21 5.15 -1.95
N LYS A 123 16.04 5.61 -3.20
CA LYS A 123 17.11 6.27 -3.97
C LYS A 123 17.59 7.54 -3.27
N LEU A 124 16.69 8.37 -2.78
CA LEU A 124 17.01 9.60 -2.05
C LEU A 124 17.80 9.31 -0.77
N ALA A 125 17.41 8.28 0.00
CA ALA A 125 18.15 7.84 1.18
C ALA A 125 19.61 7.44 0.83
N LYS A 126 19.81 6.70 -0.26
CA LYS A 126 21.15 6.34 -0.75
C LYS A 126 21.96 7.57 -1.16
N GLN A 127 21.33 8.57 -1.79
CA GLN A 127 21.98 9.84 -2.14
C GLN A 127 22.41 10.64 -0.91
N LEU A 128 21.63 10.65 0.18
CA LEU A 128 22.01 11.28 1.45
C LEU A 128 23.24 10.62 2.07
N ILE A 129 23.30 9.29 2.04
CA ILE A 129 24.45 8.52 2.54
C ILE A 129 25.68 8.82 1.68
N ALA A 130 25.53 8.80 0.35
CA ALA A 130 26.59 9.14 -0.60
C ALA A 130 27.02 10.63 -0.55
N GLY A 131 26.24 11.49 0.11
CA GLY A 131 26.53 12.92 0.21
C GLY A 131 26.22 13.71 -1.06
N THR A 132 25.48 13.15 -2.00
CA THR A 132 25.03 13.82 -3.23
C THR A 132 23.72 14.59 -3.04
N ALA A 133 22.94 14.23 -2.02
CA ALA A 133 21.80 15.00 -1.53
C ALA A 133 22.13 15.67 -0.18
N ILE A 134 21.45 16.78 0.11
CA ILE A 134 21.59 17.52 1.38
C ILE A 134 20.34 17.36 2.24
N ILE A 135 20.48 17.63 3.54
CA ILE A 135 19.35 17.74 4.46
C ILE A 135 19.24 19.17 4.96
N ASP A 136 18.01 19.67 4.91
CA ASP A 136 17.59 20.90 5.53
C ASP A 136 16.55 20.62 6.61
N LEU A 137 16.33 21.61 7.46
CA LEU A 137 15.25 21.59 8.44
C LEU A 137 14.19 22.60 8.03
N THR A 138 12.93 22.25 8.22
CA THR A 138 11.81 23.19 8.05
C THR A 138 11.16 23.40 9.40
N ASP A 139 10.97 24.65 9.80
CA ASP A 139 10.27 24.97 11.05
C ASP A 139 8.74 24.78 10.91
N GLY A 140 8.01 24.95 12.02
CA GLY A 140 6.55 24.85 12.03
C GLY A 140 5.81 25.90 11.19
N HIS A 141 6.51 26.90 10.66
CA HIS A 141 5.96 27.94 9.78
C HIS A 141 6.31 27.69 8.30
N GLY A 142 7.03 26.61 7.99
CA GLY A 142 7.47 26.32 6.62
C GLY A 142 8.79 27.00 6.24
N THR A 143 9.45 27.69 7.16
CA THR A 143 10.74 28.36 6.90
C THR A 143 11.84 27.32 6.84
N ARG A 144 12.58 27.32 5.72
CA ARG A 144 13.67 26.38 5.49
C ARG A 144 14.98 26.90 6.07
N LEU A 145 15.57 26.09 6.95
CA LEU A 145 16.85 26.28 7.61
C LEU A 145 17.89 25.40 6.90
N LYS A 146 18.74 26.05 6.11
CA LYS A 146 19.77 25.40 5.31
C LYS A 146 21.02 25.12 6.15
N LEU A 147 21.16 23.88 6.62
CA LEU A 147 22.22 23.50 7.56
C LEU A 147 23.62 23.49 6.92
N ASP A 148 23.71 23.53 5.60
CA ASP A 148 24.96 23.62 4.84
C ASP A 148 25.51 25.05 4.76
N GLU A 149 24.63 26.05 4.60
CA GLU A 149 25.00 27.47 4.53
C GLU A 149 25.41 28.06 5.89
N ILE A 150 24.98 27.44 7.00
CA ILE A 150 25.17 27.98 8.37
C ILE A 150 26.58 27.69 8.93
N GLY A 151 27.37 26.84 8.27
CA GLY A 151 28.78 26.60 8.60
C GLY A 151 29.01 26.08 10.04
N ASP A 152 29.95 26.72 10.75
CA ASP A 152 30.36 26.34 12.12
C ASP A 152 29.49 26.93 13.23
N THR A 153 28.42 27.63 12.87
CA THR A 153 27.51 28.23 13.85
C THR A 153 26.93 27.13 14.75
N ARG A 154 26.67 27.46 16.02
CA ARG A 154 26.10 26.51 16.98
C ARG A 154 24.62 26.30 16.72
N ALA A 155 24.15 25.06 16.80
CA ALA A 155 22.76 24.70 16.52
C ALA A 155 21.74 25.47 17.36
N ASN A 156 22.06 25.80 18.62
CA ASN A 156 21.20 26.59 19.50
C ASN A 156 20.98 28.06 19.07
N THR A 157 21.75 28.56 18.10
CA THR A 157 21.53 29.91 17.54
C THR A 157 20.36 29.93 16.54
N ILE A 158 20.09 28.79 15.90
CA ILE A 158 19.06 28.65 14.85
C ILE A 158 17.88 27.79 15.32
N LEU A 159 18.12 26.83 16.21
CA LEU A 159 17.10 25.95 16.76
C LEU A 159 16.62 26.48 18.10
N LYS A 160 15.31 26.68 18.19
CA LYS A 160 14.64 27.04 19.44
C LYS A 160 14.32 25.78 20.23
N SER A 161 14.59 25.84 21.54
CA SER A 161 14.18 24.76 22.45
C SER A 161 12.68 24.54 22.37
N ARG A 162 12.24 23.28 22.37
CA ARG A 162 10.83 22.84 22.28
C ARG A 162 10.12 23.14 20.95
N ALA A 163 10.77 23.75 19.97
CA ALA A 163 10.22 23.86 18.63
C ALA A 163 10.34 22.52 17.88
N GLN A 164 9.38 22.26 17.00
CA GLN A 164 9.40 21.10 16.10
C GLN A 164 9.97 21.51 14.75
N TYR A 165 10.78 20.60 14.19
CA TYR A 165 11.41 20.79 12.89
C TYR A 165 11.26 19.51 12.08
N THR A 166 10.97 19.67 10.80
CA THR A 166 10.86 18.56 9.84
C THR A 166 12.13 18.48 9.03
N ALA A 167 12.75 17.31 8.97
CA ALA A 167 13.89 17.08 8.09
C ALA A 167 13.40 16.92 6.65
N VAL A 168 14.04 17.64 5.73
CA VAL A 168 13.73 17.62 4.30
C VAL A 168 14.99 17.27 3.55
N ALA A 169 14.93 16.17 2.81
CA ALA A 169 16.00 15.74 1.92
C ALA A 169 15.85 16.42 0.55
N VAL A 170 16.95 16.95 0.04
CA VAL A 170 16.96 17.82 -1.14
C VAL A 170 18.02 17.29 -2.08
N SER A 171 17.58 16.84 -3.25
CA SER A 171 18.48 16.52 -4.36
C SER A 171 18.97 17.81 -5.02
N LYS A 172 20.25 17.86 -5.35
CA LYS A 172 20.84 18.93 -6.17
C LYS A 172 20.54 18.71 -7.65
#